data_AF-A0A9D5J9X1-F1
#
_entry.id   AF-A0A9D5J9X1-F1
#
_cell.length_a   1.000
_cell.length_b   1.000
_cell.length_c   1.000
_cell.angle_alpha   90.00
_cell.angle_beta   90.00
_cell.angle_gamma   90.00
#
_symmetry.space_group_name_H-M   'P 1'
#
loop_
_entity.id
_entity.type
_entity.pdbx_description
1 polymer ?
#
loop_
_entity_poly.entity_id
_entity_poly.type
_entity_poly.pdbx_seq_one_letter_code
_entity_poly.pdbx_strand_id
1 'polypeptide(L)' 'MPNERPDFPYESFATDDPEHRAALDAFHQEYGSQTPDRDRLAEHAERVRSVPSLVSDFERWWMGSRVQAFIAELNATGI' A
#
# COMPACT_ATOMS: atom_id res chain seq x y z
N MET A 1 21.83 -0.91 2.42
CA MET A 1 21.09 -2.18 2.64
C MET A 1 19.74 -1.98 1.98
N PRO A 2 19.20 -2.95 1.24
CA PRO A 2 17.82 -2.82 0.74
C PRO A 2 16.92 -2.58 1.96
N ASN A 3 16.06 -1.55 1.97
CA ASN A 3 15.12 -1.44 3.08
C ASN A 3 14.20 -2.66 3.03
N GLU A 4 14.09 -3.32 4.17
CA GLU A 4 13.12 -4.39 4.36
C GLU A 4 11.73 -3.84 4.10
N ARG A 5 10.94 -4.54 3.28
CA ARG A 5 9.56 -4.16 2.97
C ARG A 5 8.79 -4.02 4.31
N PRO A 6 8.27 -2.83 4.65
CA PRO A 6 7.48 -2.66 5.86
C PRO A 6 6.27 -3.59 5.87
N ASP A 7 5.88 -4.04 7.06
CA ASP A 7 4.65 -4.80 7.21
C ASP A 7 3.43 -3.94 6.81
N PHE A 8 2.52 -4.54 6.03
CA PHE A 8 1.24 -3.94 5.69
C PHE A 8 0.18 -4.45 6.66
N PRO A 9 -0.38 -3.60 7.54
CA PRO A 9 -1.32 -4.03 8.56
C PRO A 9 -2.72 -4.25 7.99
N TYR A 10 -2.86 -5.19 7.05
CA TYR A 10 -4.11 -5.49 6.32
C TYR A 10 -5.31 -5.65 7.26
N GLU A 11 -5.15 -6.44 8.34
CA GLU A 11 -6.22 -6.70 9.30
C GLU A 11 -6.70 -5.45 10.03
N SER A 12 -5.84 -4.44 10.18
CA SER A 12 -6.21 -3.15 10.79
C SER A 12 -7.08 -2.29 9.87
N PHE A 13 -7.06 -2.56 8.56
CA PHE A 13 -7.89 -1.90 7.56
C PHE A 13 -9.10 -2.74 7.14
N ALA A 14 -9.21 -3.99 7.64
CA ALA A 14 -10.26 -4.90 7.24
C ALA A 14 -11.66 -4.31 7.50
N THR A 15 -12.54 -4.49 6.52
CA THR A 15 -13.88 -3.88 6.48
C THR A 15 -14.86 -4.88 5.90
N ASP A 16 -16.11 -4.83 6.40
CA ASP A 16 -17.22 -5.64 5.88
C ASP A 16 -17.74 -5.14 4.52
N ASP A 17 -17.39 -3.92 4.14
CA ASP A 17 -17.73 -3.37 2.83
C ASP A 17 -16.93 -4.08 1.71
N PRO A 18 -17.60 -4.72 0.74
CA PRO A 18 -16.95 -5.52 -0.29
C PRO A 18 -16.14 -4.68 -1.29
N GLU A 19 -16.56 -3.44 -1.56
CA GLU A 19 -15.84 -2.55 -2.48
C GLU A 19 -14.54 -2.06 -1.83
N HIS A 20 -14.62 -1.68 -0.55
CA HIS A 20 -13.45 -1.27 0.21
C HIS A 20 -12.47 -2.43 0.42
N ARG A 21 -12.98 -3.64 0.69
CA ARG A 21 -12.15 -4.84 0.81
C ARG A 21 -11.45 -5.16 -0.52
N ALA A 22 -12.16 -5.05 -1.65
CA ALA A 22 -11.55 -5.26 -2.96
C ALA A 22 -10.41 -4.25 -3.25
N ALA A 23 -10.55 -2.98 -2.85
CA ALA A 23 -9.50 -1.98 -3.00
C ALA A 23 -8.26 -2.31 -2.13
N LEU A 24 -8.48 -2.72 -0.87
CA LEU A 24 -7.40 -3.15 0.03
C LEU A 24 -6.72 -4.44 -0.44
N ASP A 25 -7.47 -5.41 -0.92
CA ASP A 25 -6.94 -6.66 -1.47
C ASP A 25 -6.05 -6.40 -2.70
N ALA A 26 -6.51 -5.55 -3.61
CA ALA A 26 -5.73 -5.20 -4.79
C ALA A 26 -4.40 -4.52 -4.40
N PHE A 27 -4.45 -3.58 -3.44
CA PHE A 27 -3.24 -2.96 -2.90
C PHE A 27 -2.31 -3.99 -2.24
N HIS A 28 -2.86 -4.86 -1.39
CA HIS A 28 -2.10 -5.87 -0.66
C HIS A 28 -1.42 -6.89 -1.58
N GLN A 29 -2.11 -7.32 -2.64
CA GLN A 29 -1.55 -8.24 -3.62
C GLN A 29 -0.38 -7.61 -4.38
N GLU A 30 -0.52 -6.38 -4.85
CA GLU A 30 0.57 -5.67 -5.54
C GLU A 30 1.74 -5.43 -4.58
N TYR A 31 1.47 -4.97 -3.36
CA TYR A 31 2.48 -4.71 -2.33
C TYR A 31 3.19 -5.98 -1.87
N GLY A 32 2.49 -7.11 -1.83
CA GLY A 32 2.99 -8.43 -1.47
C GLY A 32 3.74 -9.14 -2.60
N SER A 33 3.70 -8.63 -3.84
CA SER A 33 4.27 -9.30 -5.00
C SER A 33 5.80 -9.40 -4.93
N GLN A 34 6.39 -10.27 -5.76
CA GLN A 34 7.86 -10.42 -5.84
C GLN A 34 8.52 -9.16 -6.44
N THR A 35 7.84 -8.49 -7.36
CA THR A 35 8.29 -7.29 -8.07
C THR A 35 7.19 -6.23 -8.03
N PRO A 36 7.00 -5.55 -6.87
CA PRO A 36 5.95 -4.55 -6.73
C PRO A 36 6.21 -3.36 -7.64
N ASP A 37 5.21 -3.01 -8.42
CA ASP A 37 5.24 -1.86 -9.33
C ASP A 37 4.81 -0.60 -8.56
N ARG A 38 5.67 0.42 -8.57
CA ARG A 38 5.41 1.68 -7.87
C ARG A 38 4.17 2.40 -8.40
N ASP A 39 4.00 2.47 -9.72
CA ASP A 39 2.91 3.23 -10.33
C ASP A 39 1.58 2.53 -10.05
N ARG A 40 1.57 1.18 -10.08
CA ARG A 40 0.41 0.41 -9.63
C ARG A 40 0.12 0.59 -8.16
N LEU A 41 1.14 0.56 -7.30
CA LEU A 41 0.95 0.82 -5.87
C LEU A 41 0.35 2.19 -5.61
N ALA A 42 0.78 3.21 -6.34
CA ALA A 42 0.20 4.55 -6.25
C ALA A 42 -1.28 4.54 -6.69
N GLU A 43 -1.61 3.91 -7.82
CA GLU A 43 -2.99 3.78 -8.30
C GLU A 43 -3.88 3.05 -7.27
N HIS A 44 -3.42 1.92 -6.74
CA HIS A 44 -4.14 1.19 -5.70
C HIS A 44 -4.28 1.99 -4.41
N ALA A 45 -3.25 2.72 -4.00
CA ALA A 45 -3.30 3.60 -2.83
C ALA A 45 -4.33 4.73 -3.01
N GLU A 46 -4.46 5.32 -4.20
CA GLU A 46 -5.48 6.33 -4.49
C GLU A 46 -6.91 5.76 -4.40
N ARG A 47 -7.12 4.52 -4.86
CA ARG A 47 -8.41 3.83 -4.68
C ARG A 47 -8.72 3.60 -3.20
N VAL A 48 -7.76 3.13 -2.40
CA VAL A 48 -7.95 2.94 -0.95
C VAL A 48 -8.24 4.28 -0.25
N ARG A 49 -7.56 5.38 -0.64
CA ARG A 49 -7.82 6.71 -0.07
C ARG A 49 -9.15 7.33 -0.50
N SER A 50 -9.74 6.86 -1.59
CA SER A 50 -11.08 7.29 -2.00
C SER A 50 -12.17 6.73 -1.07
N VAL A 51 -11.81 5.78 -0.19
CA VAL A 51 -12.68 5.21 0.84
C VAL A 51 -12.59 6.05 2.12
N PRO A 52 -13.64 6.78 2.51
CA PRO A 52 -13.59 7.71 3.66
C PRO A 52 -13.29 7.03 4.99
N SER A 53 -13.72 5.78 5.18
CA SER A 53 -13.51 5.03 6.42
C SER A 53 -12.08 4.50 6.57
N LEU A 54 -11.32 4.39 5.48
CA LEU A 54 -9.97 3.83 5.47
C LEU A 54 -8.89 4.89 5.32
N VAL A 55 -9.23 6.05 4.74
CA VAL A 55 -8.26 7.07 4.34
C VAL A 55 -7.34 7.50 5.46
N SER A 56 -7.84 7.73 6.68
CA SER A 56 -7.03 8.29 7.78
C SER A 56 -5.94 7.34 8.25
N ASP A 57 -6.29 6.07 8.53
CA ASP A 57 -5.33 5.09 9.03
C ASP A 57 -4.40 4.59 7.91
N PHE A 58 -4.94 4.40 6.71
CA PHE A 58 -4.13 4.00 5.55
C PHE A 58 -3.13 5.10 5.16
N GLU A 59 -3.54 6.37 5.13
CA GLU A 59 -2.66 7.48 4.80
C GLU A 59 -1.57 7.66 5.85
N ARG A 60 -1.89 7.50 7.14
CA ARG A 60 -0.88 7.53 8.21
C ARG A 60 0.18 6.45 8.01
N TRP A 61 -0.21 5.22 7.70
CA TRP A 61 0.73 4.14 7.42
C TRP A 61 1.53 4.42 6.15
N TRP A 62 0.86 4.80 5.05
CA TRP A 62 1.48 5.05 3.76
C TRP A 62 2.52 6.17 3.83
N MET A 63 2.22 7.26 4.53
CA MET A 63 3.12 8.40 4.73
C MET A 63 4.24 8.11 5.76
N GLY A 64 4.24 6.93 6.38
CA GLY A 64 5.27 6.51 7.31
C GLY A 64 6.65 6.44 6.64
N SER A 65 7.69 6.89 7.35
CA SER A 65 9.05 7.02 6.80
C SER A 65 9.61 5.72 6.21
N ARG A 66 9.27 4.57 6.80
CA ARG A 66 9.68 3.25 6.29
C ARG A 66 9.01 2.92 4.96
N VAL A 67 7.70 3.17 4.84
CA VAL A 67 6.95 2.93 3.60
C VAL A 67 7.46 3.86 2.49
N GLN A 68 7.64 5.14 2.78
CA GLN A 68 8.19 6.09 1.81
C GLN A 68 9.61 5.73 1.36
N ALA A 69 10.46 5.24 2.26
CA ALA A 69 11.81 4.77 1.90
C ALA A 69 11.76 3.55 0.98
N PHE A 70 10.89 2.58 1.26
CA PHE A 70 10.68 1.42 0.41
C PHE A 70 10.17 1.81 -0.99
N ILE A 71 9.14 2.66 -1.08
CA ILE A 71 8.60 3.15 -2.36
C ILE A 71 9.68 3.92 -3.16
N ALA A 72 10.54 4.69 -2.49
CA ALA A 72 11.65 5.37 -3.13
C ALA A 72 12.72 4.41 -3.67
N GLU A 73 12.93 3.25 -3.03
CA GLU A 73 13.84 2.22 -3.55
C GLU A 73 13.27 1.45 -4.74
N LEU A 74 11.94 1.26 -4.81
CA LEU A 74 11.31 0.70 -6.02
C LEU A 74 11.64 1.56 -7.25
N ASN A 75 11.61 2.88 -7.09
CA ASN A 75 12.06 3.85 -8.10
C ASN A 75 13.53 3.69 -8.50
N ALA A 76 14.40 3.44 -7.53
CA ALA A 76 15.84 3.36 -7.75
C ALA A 76 16.26 2.02 -8.38
N THR A 77 15.51 0.96 -8.12
CA THR A 77 15.88 -0.40 -8.52
C THR A 77 15.31 -0.79 -9.89
N GLY A 78 14.19 -0.18 -10.33
CA GLY A 78 13.72 -0.24 -11.72
C GLY A 78 13.69 -1.64 -12.33
N ILE A 79 13.23 -2.63 -11.57
CA ILE A 79 12.99 -4.00 -12.06
C ILE A 79 11.50 -4.21 -12.21
#